data_AF-A0A151SS13-F1
#
_entry.id   AF-A0A151SS13-F1
#
_cell.length_a   1.000
_cell.length_b   1.000
_cell.length_c   1.000
_cell.angle_alpha   90.00
_cell.angle_beta   90.00
_cell.angle_gamma   90.00
#
_symmetry.space_group_name_H-M   'P 1'
#
loop_
_entity.id
_entity.type
_entity.pdbx_description
1 polymer ?
#
loop_
_entity_poly.entity_id
_entity_poly.type
_entity_poly.pdbx_seq_one_letter_code
_entity_poly.pdbx_strand_id
1 'polypeptide(L)'
;MAPLFPGCDYHHWLIVMDKPGGEGATKEKMIHCYVQTLAKVLGSEEEAKKKIYNISCERYFGFGCEIDEETSNKLEGLPGVLFVLPDSYVDPEHKDYGGELFVNGEIVQRPPERQRRVQPQPQRQQDRPRYNDRTRYVRRRENTVKEG
;
A
#
# COMPACT_ATOMS: atom_id res chain seq x y z
N MET A 1 7.25 -4.50 22.36
CA MET A 1 7.80 -3.54 21.37
C MET A 1 6.59 -2.82 20.78
N ALA A 2 6.47 -1.50 20.91
CA ALA A 2 5.31 -0.79 20.36
C ALA A 2 5.41 -0.74 18.82
N PRO A 3 4.29 -0.82 18.08
CA PRO A 3 4.30 -0.68 16.62
C PRO A 3 4.98 0.62 16.19
N LEU A 4 5.83 0.55 15.16
CA LEU A 4 6.54 1.72 14.61
C LEU A 4 5.56 2.74 14.00
N PHE A 5 4.41 2.26 13.52
CA PHE A 5 3.34 3.06 12.92
C PHE A 5 1.96 2.64 13.45
N PRO A 6 1.03 3.59 13.70
CA PRO A 6 -0.35 3.26 14.08
C PRO A 6 -1.04 2.36 13.04
N GLY A 7 -1.74 1.33 13.49
CA GLY A 7 -2.43 0.36 12.63
C GLY A 7 -1.54 -0.78 12.11
N CYS A 8 -0.22 -0.71 12.30
CA CYS A 8 0.71 -1.77 11.94
C CYS A 8 0.74 -2.85 13.03
N ASP A 9 -0.20 -3.79 12.95
CA ASP A 9 -0.44 -4.82 13.96
C ASP A 9 -0.12 -6.26 13.49
N TYR A 10 0.42 -6.40 12.28
CA TYR A 10 0.68 -7.71 11.64
C TYR A 10 -0.58 -8.59 11.47
N HIS A 11 -1.76 -7.98 11.56
CA HIS A 11 -3.05 -8.58 11.25
C HIS A 11 -3.70 -7.91 10.03
N HIS A 12 -3.19 -6.74 9.63
CA HIS A 12 -3.57 -6.03 8.42
C HIS A 12 -2.40 -5.99 7.45
N TRP A 13 -2.65 -6.41 6.21
CA TRP A 13 -1.63 -6.61 5.19
C TRP A 13 -2.01 -5.91 3.90
N LEU A 14 -1.07 -5.15 3.35
CA LEU A 14 -1.15 -4.57 2.01
C LEU A 14 -0.48 -5.51 1.01
N ILE A 15 -1.27 -5.99 0.06
CA ILE A 15 -0.81 -6.85 -1.03
C ILE A 15 -0.73 -6.02 -2.30
N VAL A 16 0.48 -5.90 -2.85
CA VAL A 16 0.73 -5.18 -4.11
C VAL A 16 0.89 -6.21 -5.22
N MET A 17 0.25 -5.99 -6.36
CA MET A 17 0.24 -6.91 -7.50
C MET A 17 0.72 -6.27 -8.80
N ASP A 18 1.34 -7.08 -9.66
CA ASP A 18 1.70 -6.70 -11.03
C ASP A 18 0.54 -6.96 -11.98
N LYS A 19 0.15 -5.94 -12.75
CA LYS A 19 -0.90 -5.99 -13.80
C LYS A 19 -2.08 -6.93 -13.47
N PRO A 20 -2.79 -6.75 -12.35
CA PRO A 20 -3.87 -7.66 -11.94
C PRO A 20 -4.96 -7.72 -13.01
N GLY A 21 -5.39 -8.92 -13.39
CA GLY A 21 -6.35 -9.12 -14.47
C GLY A 21 -5.81 -8.89 -15.89
N GLY A 22 -4.50 -8.60 -16.05
CA GLY A 22 -3.83 -8.42 -17.33
C GLY A 22 -3.56 -6.95 -17.70
N GLU A 23 -2.88 -6.75 -18.83
CA GLU A 23 -2.55 -5.42 -19.34
C GLU A 23 -3.82 -4.67 -19.78
N GLY A 24 -4.00 -3.45 -19.27
CA GLY A 24 -5.20 -2.64 -19.54
C GLY A 24 -6.49 -3.23 -18.98
N ALA A 25 -6.42 -4.08 -17.94
CA ALA A 25 -7.59 -4.65 -17.29
C ALA A 25 -8.57 -3.57 -16.80
N THR A 26 -9.87 -3.90 -16.80
CA THR A 26 -10.88 -3.05 -16.17
C THR A 26 -10.80 -3.19 -14.66
N LYS A 27 -11.38 -2.22 -13.94
CA LYS A 27 -11.43 -2.22 -12.47
C LYS A 27 -12.07 -3.49 -11.91
N GLU A 28 -13.15 -3.96 -12.52
CA GLU A 28 -13.85 -5.17 -12.10
C GLU A 28 -12.96 -6.41 -12.24
N LYS A 29 -12.18 -6.50 -13.33
CA LYS A 29 -11.22 -7.60 -13.53
C LYS A 29 -10.07 -7.54 -12.53
N MET A 30 -9.57 -6.35 -12.19
CA MET A 30 -8.56 -6.18 -11.14
C MET A 30 -9.09 -6.65 -9.79
N ILE A 31 -10.28 -6.20 -9.40
CA ILE A 31 -10.93 -6.60 -8.14
C ILE A 31 -11.16 -8.10 -8.08
N HIS A 32 -11.65 -8.70 -9.15
CA HIS A 32 -11.80 -10.14 -9.25
C HIS A 32 -10.46 -10.86 -9.06
N CYS A 33 -9.38 -10.37 -9.67
CA CYS A 33 -8.04 -10.91 -9.48
C CYS A 33 -7.57 -10.82 -8.01
N TYR A 34 -7.85 -9.72 -7.32
CA TYR A 34 -7.53 -9.55 -5.90
C TYR A 34 -8.26 -10.59 -5.03
N VAL A 35 -9.57 -10.70 -5.21
CA VAL A 35 -10.41 -11.67 -4.48
C VAL A 35 -9.91 -13.10 -4.73
N GLN A 36 -9.66 -13.46 -5.99
CA GLN A 36 -9.16 -14.79 -6.33
C GLN A 36 -7.77 -15.07 -5.74
N THR A 37 -6.90 -14.07 -5.67
CA THR A 37 -5.56 -14.22 -5.11
C THR A 37 -5.64 -14.52 -3.62
N LEU A 38 -6.45 -13.78 -2.86
CA LEU A 38 -6.64 -14.03 -1.43
C LEU A 38 -7.42 -15.34 -1.18
N ALA A 39 -8.38 -15.68 -2.03
CA ALA A 39 -9.14 -16.92 -1.95
C ALA A 39 -8.24 -18.17 -2.07
N LYS A 40 -7.10 -18.11 -2.77
CA LYS A 40 -6.15 -19.25 -2.86
C LYS A 40 -5.57 -19.65 -1.50
N VAL A 41 -5.43 -18.71 -0.57
CA VAL A 41 -4.89 -18.98 0.77
C VAL A 41 -5.98 -19.14 1.83
N LEU A 42 -7.15 -18.53 1.63
CA LEU A 42 -8.30 -18.63 2.54
C LEU A 42 -9.27 -19.78 2.21
N GLY A 43 -9.23 -20.30 0.98
CA GLY A 43 -10.07 -21.40 0.52
C GLY A 43 -11.41 -21.01 -0.09
N SER A 44 -11.85 -19.74 -0.03
CA SER A 44 -13.09 -19.28 -0.68
C SER A 44 -13.06 -17.79 -1.06
N GLU A 45 -13.82 -17.44 -2.11
CA GLU A 45 -13.99 -16.04 -2.53
C GLU A 45 -14.88 -15.26 -1.57
N GLU A 46 -15.86 -15.93 -0.95
CA GLU A 46 -16.76 -15.32 0.04
C GLU A 46 -15.98 -14.85 1.26
N GLU A 47 -15.02 -15.66 1.75
CA GLU A 47 -14.17 -15.26 2.86
C GLU A 47 -13.19 -14.16 2.45
N ALA A 48 -12.60 -14.28 1.26
CA ALA A 48 -11.72 -13.23 0.72
C ALA A 48 -12.42 -11.86 0.64
N LYS A 49 -13.67 -11.81 0.13
CA LYS A 49 -14.45 -10.56 0.05
C LYS A 49 -14.75 -9.93 1.40
N LYS A 50 -14.87 -10.74 2.46
CA LYS A 50 -15.07 -10.25 3.84
C LYS A 50 -13.77 -9.73 4.44
N LYS A 51 -12.65 -10.38 4.13
CA LYS A 51 -11.33 -10.04 4.68
C LYS A 51 -10.67 -8.84 4.00
N ILE A 52 -11.00 -8.55 2.75
CA ILE A 52 -10.50 -7.35 2.05
C ILE A 52 -11.27 -6.12 2.58
N TYR A 53 -10.54 -5.13 3.11
CA TYR A 53 -11.14 -3.89 3.63
C TYR A 53 -10.94 -2.68 2.70
N ASN A 54 -9.95 -2.72 1.81
CA ASN A 54 -9.77 -1.69 0.80
C ASN A 54 -9.09 -2.25 -0.46
N ILE A 55 -9.19 -1.49 -1.55
CA ILE A 55 -8.55 -1.80 -2.83
C ILE A 55 -7.94 -0.53 -3.44
N SER A 56 -6.96 -0.70 -4.34
CA SER A 56 -6.50 0.36 -5.23
C SER A 56 -6.34 -0.17 -6.65
N CYS A 57 -6.86 0.59 -7.61
CA CYS A 57 -6.83 0.25 -9.04
C CYS A 57 -6.24 1.39 -9.89
N GLU A 58 -5.60 2.39 -9.26
CA GLU A 58 -5.12 3.60 -9.95
C GLU A 58 -3.75 4.04 -9.43
N ARG A 59 -3.65 4.43 -8.15
CA ARG A 59 -2.40 4.92 -7.54
C ARG A 59 -1.33 3.84 -7.43
N TYR A 60 -1.78 2.66 -7.08
CA TYR A 60 -1.04 1.41 -7.11
C TYR A 60 -2.06 0.31 -7.38
N PHE A 61 -1.57 -0.88 -7.72
CA PHE A 61 -2.41 -2.04 -7.92
C PHE A 61 -2.25 -2.96 -6.72
N GLY A 62 -3.28 -3.04 -5.88
CA GLY A 62 -3.23 -3.83 -4.67
C GLY A 62 -4.49 -3.75 -3.83
N PHE A 63 -4.49 -4.50 -2.75
CA PHE A 63 -5.60 -4.58 -1.80
C PHE A 63 -5.08 -4.74 -0.37
N GLY A 64 -5.83 -4.21 0.59
CA GLY A 64 -5.62 -4.42 2.01
C GLY A 64 -6.54 -5.52 2.53
N CYS A 65 -6.01 -6.43 3.34
CA CYS A 65 -6.78 -7.52 3.93
C CYS A 65 -6.42 -7.82 5.38
N GLU A 66 -7.39 -8.36 6.13
CA GLU A 66 -7.24 -8.75 7.53
C GLU A 66 -6.98 -10.27 7.64
N ILE A 67 -5.71 -10.64 7.81
CA ILE A 67 -5.23 -12.02 7.95
C ILE A 67 -4.04 -12.06 8.92
N ASP A 68 -3.78 -13.20 9.52
CA ASP A 68 -2.61 -13.39 10.38
C ASP A 68 -1.32 -13.48 9.56
N GLU A 69 -0.19 -13.24 10.24
CA GLU A 69 1.14 -13.25 9.63
C GLU A 69 1.46 -14.57 8.90
N GLU A 70 1.08 -15.72 9.48
CA GLU A 70 1.30 -17.02 8.85
C GLU A 70 0.58 -17.14 7.50
N THR A 71 -0.68 -16.68 7.41
CA THR A 71 -1.44 -16.69 6.17
C THR A 71 -0.90 -15.66 5.17
N SER A 72 -0.43 -14.51 5.63
CA SER A 72 0.18 -13.49 4.76
C SER A 72 1.41 -14.03 4.03
N ASN A 73 2.25 -14.81 4.72
CA ASN A 73 3.45 -15.42 4.15
C ASN A 73 3.12 -16.40 3.01
N LYS A 74 1.91 -16.98 2.98
CA LYS A 74 1.45 -17.89 1.91
C LYS A 74 1.13 -17.13 0.61
N LEU A 75 0.95 -15.82 0.67
CA LEU A 75 0.74 -14.97 -0.52
C LEU A 75 2.06 -14.65 -1.22
N GLU A 76 3.18 -14.69 -0.50
CA GLU A 76 4.50 -14.50 -1.10
C GLU A 76 4.79 -15.59 -2.14
N GLY A 77 5.27 -15.18 -3.31
CA GLY A 77 5.56 -16.09 -4.41
C GLY A 77 4.34 -16.53 -5.24
N LEU A 78 3.12 -16.13 -4.87
CA LEU A 78 1.97 -16.33 -5.77
C LEU A 78 2.15 -15.52 -7.07
N PRO A 79 1.74 -16.06 -8.23
CA PRO A 79 1.85 -15.35 -9.50
C PRO A 79 1.17 -13.98 -9.46
N GLY A 80 1.92 -12.94 -9.81
CA GLY A 80 1.45 -11.56 -9.83
C GLY A 80 1.54 -10.83 -8.50
N VAL A 81 1.85 -11.49 -7.38
CA VAL A 81 2.12 -10.78 -6.10
C VAL A 81 3.54 -10.22 -6.12
N LEU A 82 3.66 -8.91 -5.91
CA LEU A 82 4.94 -8.19 -5.86
C LEU A 82 5.44 -7.98 -4.43
N PHE A 83 4.55 -7.52 -3.54
CA PHE A 83 4.90 -7.21 -2.15
C PHE A 83 3.76 -7.62 -1.23
N VAL A 84 4.14 -8.18 -0.07
CA VAL A 84 3.28 -8.44 1.08
C VAL A 84 3.84 -7.63 2.23
N LEU A 85 3.16 -6.56 2.64
CA LEU A 85 3.66 -5.60 3.62
C LEU A 85 2.66 -5.44 4.77
N PRO A 86 3.12 -5.33 6.03
CA PRO A 86 2.22 -4.98 7.11
C PRO A 86 1.68 -3.56 6.87
N ASP A 87 0.36 -3.42 6.87
CA ASP A 87 -0.31 -2.15 6.55
C ASP A 87 -0.28 -1.19 7.74
N SER A 88 -0.57 0.08 7.51
CA SER A 88 -0.66 1.10 8.57
C SER A 88 -1.67 2.19 8.21
N TYR A 89 -2.16 2.90 9.20
CA TYR A 89 -3.17 3.94 8.96
C TYR A 89 -2.60 5.10 8.15
N VAL A 90 -3.31 5.47 7.08
CA VAL A 90 -3.15 6.75 6.40
C VAL A 90 -3.79 7.87 7.22
N ASP A 91 -4.93 7.59 7.86
CA ASP A 91 -5.57 8.47 8.83
C ASP A 91 -5.74 7.75 10.19
N PRO A 92 -4.79 7.93 11.12
CA PRO A 92 -4.85 7.29 12.44
C PRO A 92 -6.07 7.67 13.28
N GLU A 93 -6.66 8.86 13.08
CA GLU A 93 -7.81 9.32 13.86
C GLU A 93 -9.07 8.51 13.54
N HIS A 94 -9.25 8.17 12.27
CA HIS A 94 -10.38 7.36 11.80
C HIS A 94 -10.01 5.89 11.55
N LYS A 95 -8.79 5.48 11.92
CA LYS A 95 -8.26 4.13 11.67
C LYS A 95 -8.42 3.71 10.20
N ASP A 96 -8.11 4.61 9.28
CA ASP A 96 -8.33 4.42 7.85
C ASP A 96 -7.00 4.08 7.15
N TYR A 97 -6.95 2.91 6.51
CA TYR A 97 -5.80 2.43 5.74
C TYR A 97 -5.69 3.07 4.34
N GLY A 98 -6.61 3.97 3.97
CA GLY A 98 -6.63 4.58 2.64
C GLY A 98 -7.20 3.62 1.59
N GLY A 99 -6.72 3.72 0.34
CA GLY A 99 -7.35 3.04 -0.79
C GLY A 99 -8.82 3.45 -1.00
N GLU A 100 -9.57 2.70 -1.80
CA GLU A 100 -11.03 2.76 -1.86
C GLU A 100 -11.59 1.73 -0.88
N LEU A 101 -12.57 2.11 -0.04
CA LEU A 101 -13.15 1.15 0.91
C LEU A 101 -13.84 0.03 0.15
N PHE A 102 -13.62 -1.19 0.63
CA PHE A 102 -14.21 -2.39 0.07
C PHE A 102 -14.85 -3.17 1.20
N VAL A 103 -16.17 -3.37 1.14
CA VAL A 103 -16.93 -4.01 2.20
C VAL A 103 -17.77 -5.11 1.57
N ASN A 104 -17.47 -6.36 1.91
CA ASN A 104 -18.21 -7.55 1.47
C ASN A 104 -18.38 -7.66 -0.06
N GLY A 105 -17.38 -7.24 -0.83
CA GLY A 105 -17.46 -7.29 -2.30
C GLY A 105 -17.82 -5.97 -2.98
N GLU A 106 -18.17 -4.93 -2.22
CA GLU A 106 -18.67 -3.67 -2.76
C GLU A 106 -17.76 -2.49 -2.42
N ILE A 107 -17.58 -1.57 -3.38
CA ILE A 107 -16.86 -0.33 -3.15
C ILE A 107 -17.77 0.65 -2.42
N VAL A 108 -17.30 1.17 -1.28
CA VAL A 108 -18.04 2.12 -0.47
C VAL A 108 -17.39 3.50 -0.53
N GLN A 109 -18.19 4.52 -0.80
CA GLN A 109 -17.73 5.90 -0.80
C GLN A 109 -17.58 6.43 0.63
N ARG A 110 -16.44 7.06 0.90
CA ARG A 110 -16.23 7.78 2.16
C ARG A 110 -17.03 9.09 2.18
N PRO A 111 -17.41 9.58 3.36
CA PRO A 111 -17.82 10.97 3.52
C PRO A 111 -16.76 11.93 2.95
N PRO A 112 -17.15 13.05 2.31
CA PRO A 112 -16.19 13.96 1.67
C PRO A 112 -15.07 14.46 2.58
N GLU A 113 -15.36 14.69 3.86
CA GLU A 113 -14.37 15.12 4.85
C GLU A 113 -13.28 14.07 5.05
N ARG A 114 -13.66 12.80 5.22
CA ARG A 114 -12.72 11.68 5.35
C ARG A 114 -11.97 11.42 4.05
N GLN A 115 -12.64 11.54 2.90
CA GLN A 115 -12.02 11.32 1.60
C GLN A 115 -10.85 12.28 1.36
N ARG A 116 -10.91 13.53 1.85
CA ARG A 116 -9.81 14.50 1.74
C ARG A 116 -8.57 14.14 2.56
N ARG A 117 -8.71 13.32 3.62
CA ARG A 117 -7.60 12.95 4.51
C ARG A 117 -6.76 11.80 3.96
N VAL A 118 -7.37 10.94 3.13
CA VAL A 118 -6.71 9.77 2.51
C VAL A 118 -6.22 10.01 1.08
N GLN A 119 -6.62 11.14 0.49
CA GLN A 119 -6.08 11.58 -0.80
C GLN A 119 -4.67 12.15 -0.63
N PRO A 120 -3.76 11.92 -1.59
CA PRO A 120 -2.45 12.54 -1.54
C PRO A 120 -2.65 14.05 -1.68
N GLN A 121 -2.26 14.82 -0.67
CA GLN A 121 -2.25 16.28 -0.81
C GLN A 121 -1.19 16.67 -1.84
N PRO A 122 -1.49 17.56 -2.80
CA PRO A 122 -0.48 18.10 -3.67
C PRO A 122 0.58 18.79 -2.81
N GLN A 123 1.79 18.22 -2.77
CA GLN A 123 2.93 18.84 -2.12
C GLN A 123 3.14 20.22 -2.76
N ARG A 124 2.88 21.29 -2.01
CA ARG A 124 3.33 22.63 -2.42
C ARG A 124 4.84 22.54 -2.59
N GLN A 125 5.36 22.94 -3.75
CA GLN A 125 6.79 22.86 -4.08
C GLN A 125 7.71 23.49 -3.02
N GLN A 126 7.18 24.38 -2.16
CA GLN A 126 7.89 25.05 -1.08
C GLN A 126 8.25 24.15 0.12
N ASP A 127 7.55 23.02 0.33
CA ASP A 127 7.79 22.13 1.48
C ASP A 127 8.77 20.99 1.20
N ARG A 128 9.35 20.92 -0.02
CA ARG A 128 10.47 20.01 -0.26
C ARG A 128 11.67 20.50 0.55
N PRO A 129 12.26 19.67 1.43
CA PRO A 129 13.52 20.02 2.08
C PRO A 129 14.53 20.34 0.96
N ARG A 130 14.90 21.62 0.86
CA ARG A 130 15.87 22.09 -0.13
C ARG A 130 17.22 21.53 0.30
N TYR A 131 17.55 20.31 -0.14
CA TYR A 131 18.84 19.69 0.13
C TYR A 131 19.89 20.59 -0.52
N ASN A 132 20.54 21.42 0.29
CA ASN A 132 21.51 22.39 -0.18
C ASN A 132 22.78 21.60 -0.55
N ASP A 133 22.88 21.19 -1.81
CA ASP A 133 23.94 20.35 -2.39
C ASP A 133 25.34 21.03 -2.40
N ARG A 134 25.50 22.11 -1.64
CA ARG A 134 26.77 22.85 -1.49
C ARG A 134 27.81 22.11 -0.69
N THR A 135 27.46 21.11 0.13
CA THR A 135 28.44 20.41 0.98
C THR A 135 29.13 19.23 0.28
N ARG A 136 28.60 18.70 -0.84
CA ARG A 136 29.27 17.62 -1.59
C ARG A 136 30.49 18.10 -2.38
N TYR A 137 30.44 19.29 -2.97
CA TYR A 137 31.56 19.81 -3.76
C TYR A 137 32.74 20.27 -2.92
N VAL A 138 32.51 20.68 -1.66
CA VAL A 138 33.59 21.12 -0.75
C VAL A 138 34.44 19.93 -0.29
N ARG A 139 33.83 18.79 0.07
CA ARG A 139 34.57 17.59 0.48
C ARG A 139 35.39 16.93 -0.64
N ARG A 140 34.99 17.08 -1.92
CA ARG A 140 35.76 16.54 -3.05
C ARG A 140 37.06 17.31 -3.30
N ARG A 141 37.07 18.63 -3.06
CA ARG A 141 38.29 19.45 -3.20
C ARG A 141 39.32 19.21 -2.09
N GLU A 142 38.88 18.91 -0.87
CA GLU A 142 39.83 18.65 0.23
C GLU A 142 40.54 17.30 0.13
N ASN A 143 39.93 16.30 -0.52
CA ASN A 143 40.55 14.98 -0.70
C ASN A 143 41.48 14.87 -1.90
N THR A 144 41.46 15.82 -2.85
CA THR A 144 42.33 15.80 -4.04
C THR A 144 43.65 16.56 -3.87
N VAL A 145 43.84 17.24 -2.73
CA VAL A 145 45.07 18.03 -2.43
C VAL A 145 46.01 17.29 -1.47
N LYS A 146 45.66 16.08 -1.00
CA LYS A 146 46.47 15.30 -0.03
C LYS A 146 47.22 14.10 -0.63
N GLU A 147 47.19 13.91 -1.95
CA GLU A 147 47.98 12.88 -2.65
C GLU A 147 48.83 13.51 -3.77
N GLY A 148 49.67 14.48 -3.40
CA GLY A 148 50.71 15.06 -4.24
C GLY A 148 52.02 15.15 -3.48
#